data_AF-A0A1G8PDY3-F1
#
_entry.id   AF-A0A1G8PDY3-F1
#
_cell.length_a   1.000
_cell.length_b   1.000
_cell.length_c   1.000
_cell.angle_alpha   90.00
_cell.angle_beta   90.00
_cell.angle_gamma   90.00
#
_symmetry.space_group_name_H-M   'P 1'
#
loop_
_entity.id
_entity.type
_entity.pdbx_description
1 polymer ?
#
loop_
_entity_poly.entity_id
_entity_poly.type
_entity_poly.pdbx_seq_one_letter_code
_entity_poly.pdbx_strand_id
1 'polypeptide(L)'
;MVDGRTVELADGTRARISLLAEPTPCAAPAALDFATKALLDKEVRVSSITPGEVSLALPDGTDYALLAVQYGFLRTAGVDGGPLVEAESKAEKAKLGLWAQGGCPTPPSSTSVTAPPPAAPCIVVYRVTNQWAGAFQADVTIRNVSGALVEGWTVRWRFADGETVAQLWNGTVSQSGADVSVTNAGYNALIIKDGSVTFGFNGSATGPISAPSAFSVNGTACTTG
;
A
#
# COMPACT_ATOMS: atom_id res chain seq x y z
N MET A 1 -3.78 -12.13 15.01
CA MET A 1 -2.75 -11.12 15.34
C MET A 1 -3.22 -9.78 14.81
N VAL A 2 -3.14 -8.70 15.59
CA VAL A 2 -3.69 -7.38 15.25
C VAL A 2 -2.59 -6.39 14.82
N ASP A 3 -1.50 -6.30 15.57
CA ASP A 3 -0.38 -5.35 15.31
C ASP A 3 1.01 -6.00 15.53
N GLY A 4 1.12 -7.34 15.44
CA GLY A 4 2.38 -8.07 15.65
C GLY A 4 2.80 -8.26 17.11
N ARG A 5 2.21 -7.50 18.04
CA ARG A 5 2.35 -7.65 19.50
C ARG A 5 1.03 -7.90 20.23
N THR A 6 -0.11 -7.73 19.57
CA THR A 6 -1.43 -7.96 20.14
C THR A 6 -2.07 -9.17 19.46
N VAL A 7 -2.49 -10.12 20.29
CA VAL A 7 -3.26 -11.28 19.86
C VAL A 7 -4.70 -11.13 20.30
N GLU A 8 -5.62 -11.60 19.46
CA GLU A 8 -7.00 -11.81 19.85
C GLU A 8 -7.11 -13.26 20.31
N LEU A 9 -7.55 -13.45 21.55
CA LEU A 9 -7.73 -14.74 22.18
C LEU A 9 -9.07 -15.36 21.70
N ALA A 10 -9.24 -16.66 21.91
CA ALA A 10 -10.44 -17.38 21.48
C ALA A 10 -11.75 -16.88 22.13
N ASP A 11 -11.64 -16.17 23.26
CA ASP A 11 -12.77 -15.51 23.94
C ASP A 11 -13.11 -14.12 23.37
N GLY A 12 -12.43 -13.68 22.32
CA GLY A 12 -12.58 -12.36 21.70
C GLY A 12 -11.83 -11.24 22.42
N THR A 13 -11.13 -11.55 23.52
CA THR A 13 -10.35 -10.57 24.28
C THR A 13 -9.01 -10.31 23.60
N ARG A 14 -8.58 -9.06 23.58
CA ARG A 14 -7.25 -8.70 23.06
C ARG A 14 -6.24 -8.73 24.20
N ALA A 15 -5.12 -9.41 23.99
CA ALA A 15 -4.01 -9.47 24.93
C ALA A 15 -2.72 -9.01 24.26
N ARG A 16 -1.94 -8.19 24.98
CA ARG A 16 -0.63 -7.72 24.54
C ARG A 16 0.43 -8.73 24.91
N ILE A 17 1.42 -8.92 24.05
CA ILE A 17 2.58 -9.75 24.35
C ILE A 17 3.53 -8.93 25.23
N SER A 18 3.91 -9.52 26.36
CA SER A 18 4.73 -8.85 27.37
C SER A 18 6.10 -8.44 26.83
N LEU A 19 6.67 -7.36 27.40
CA LEU A 19 8.03 -6.86 27.14
C LEU A 19 8.31 -6.40 25.70
N LEU A 20 7.28 -6.30 24.85
CA LEU A 20 7.41 -5.82 23.49
C LEU A 20 6.90 -4.39 23.34
N ALA A 21 7.75 -3.55 22.75
CA ALA A 21 7.38 -2.20 22.38
C ALA A 21 6.31 -2.20 21.29
N GLU A 22 5.55 -1.11 21.22
CA GLU A 22 4.68 -0.87 20.07
C GLU A 22 5.52 -0.81 18.80
N PRO A 23 5.25 -1.68 17.80
CA PRO A 23 5.91 -1.52 16.53
C PRO A 23 5.52 -0.16 15.97
N THR A 24 6.53 0.63 15.64
CA THR A 24 6.32 1.92 14.98
C THR A 24 5.51 1.73 13.68
N PRO A 25 4.82 2.76 13.18
CA PRO A 25 3.96 2.62 12.00
C PRO A 25 4.70 2.07 10.75
N CYS A 26 5.98 2.37 10.61
CA CYS A 26 6.83 1.86 9.54
C CYS A 26 7.22 0.38 9.73
N ALA A 27 7.21 -0.09 10.97
CA ALA A 27 7.55 -1.44 11.38
C ALA A 27 6.34 -2.39 11.44
N ALA A 28 5.16 -1.83 11.68
CA ALA A 28 3.93 -2.58 11.95
C ALA A 28 3.56 -3.60 10.85
N PRO A 29 3.67 -3.31 9.53
CA PRO A 29 3.37 -4.30 8.50
C PRO A 29 4.32 -5.50 8.51
N ALA A 30 5.63 -5.26 8.72
CA ALA A 30 6.64 -6.31 8.78
C ALA A 30 6.51 -7.15 10.06
N ALA A 31 6.23 -6.49 11.19
CA ALA A 31 5.94 -7.16 12.45
C ALA A 31 4.68 -8.04 12.34
N LEU A 32 3.63 -7.56 11.66
CA LEU A 32 2.39 -8.30 11.44
C LEU A 32 2.58 -9.50 10.50
N ASP A 33 3.32 -9.34 9.41
CA ASP A 33 3.62 -10.45 8.48
C ASP A 33 4.45 -11.54 9.16
N PHE A 34 5.50 -11.15 9.91
CA PHE A 34 6.29 -12.08 10.73
C PHE A 34 5.41 -12.79 11.75
N ALA A 35 4.61 -12.04 12.51
CA ALA A 35 3.71 -12.57 13.51
C ALA A 35 2.73 -13.60 12.93
N THR A 36 2.16 -13.27 11.78
CA THR A 36 1.23 -14.16 11.08
C THR A 36 1.96 -15.42 10.66
N LYS A 37 3.12 -15.32 9.99
CA LYS A 37 3.88 -16.51 9.55
C LYS A 37 4.43 -17.35 10.70
N ALA A 38 4.81 -16.73 11.80
CA ALA A 38 5.37 -17.43 12.96
C ALA A 38 4.29 -18.22 13.72
N LEU A 39 3.04 -17.75 13.69
CA LEU A 39 1.95 -18.26 14.54
C LEU A 39 0.83 -18.98 13.77
N LEU A 40 0.68 -18.74 12.47
CA LEU A 40 -0.33 -19.42 11.64
C LEU A 40 -0.03 -20.93 11.59
N ASP A 41 -1.09 -21.75 11.73
CA ASP A 41 -1.03 -23.21 11.71
C ASP A 41 -0.12 -23.86 12.79
N LYS A 42 0.22 -23.13 13.87
CA LYS A 42 1.00 -23.68 15.00
C LYS A 42 0.22 -23.71 16.30
N GLU A 43 0.40 -24.76 17.10
CA GLU A 43 -0.06 -24.79 18.48
C GLU A 43 0.82 -23.87 19.35
N VAL A 44 0.36 -22.64 19.53
CA VAL A 44 1.04 -21.63 20.37
C VAL A 44 0.54 -21.77 21.80
N ARG A 45 1.48 -21.91 22.75
CA ARG A 45 1.13 -21.89 24.17
C ARG A 45 1.04 -20.45 24.65
N VAL A 46 -0.16 -20.05 25.07
CA VAL A 46 -0.41 -18.72 25.65
C VAL A 46 -0.37 -18.83 27.18
N SER A 47 0.50 -18.07 27.81
CA SER A 47 0.57 -17.98 29.28
C SER A 47 0.20 -16.57 29.73
N SER A 48 -0.86 -16.43 30.52
CA SER A 48 -1.27 -15.14 31.09
C SER A 48 -0.32 -14.75 32.23
N ILE A 49 0.28 -13.56 32.15
CA ILE A 49 1.17 -13.04 33.19
C ILE A 49 0.36 -12.14 34.14
N THR A 50 -0.40 -11.22 33.57
CA THR A 50 -1.24 -10.21 34.24
C THR A 50 -2.48 -9.94 33.36
N PRO A 51 -3.62 -9.43 33.88
CA PRO A 51 -4.77 -9.14 33.03
C PRO A 51 -4.41 -8.25 31.82
N GLY A 52 -4.64 -8.77 30.62
CA GLY A 52 -4.33 -8.10 29.36
C GLY A 52 -2.91 -8.32 28.82
N GLU A 53 -2.05 -9.09 29.50
CA GLU A 53 -0.66 -9.33 29.11
C GLU A 53 -0.29 -10.83 29.13
N VAL A 54 0.28 -11.30 28.02
CA VAL A 54 0.55 -12.73 27.76
C VAL A 54 1.96 -12.97 27.24
N SER A 55 2.49 -14.16 27.48
CA SER A 55 3.66 -14.72 26.80
C SER A 55 3.22 -15.79 25.80
N LEU A 56 3.89 -15.84 24.65
CA LEU A 56 3.64 -16.83 23.61
C LEU A 56 4.87 -17.71 23.44
N ALA A 57 4.71 -19.02 23.63
CA ALA A 57 5.73 -20.01 23.32
C ALA A 57 5.33 -20.81 22.08
N LEU A 58 6.28 -20.93 21.15
CA LEU A 58 6.18 -21.76 19.95
C LEU A 58 6.30 -23.26 20.31
N PRO A 59 5.93 -24.18 19.40
CA PRO A 59 5.95 -25.63 19.69
C PRO A 59 7.33 -26.19 20.09
N ASP A 60 8.41 -25.55 19.66
CA ASP A 60 9.80 -25.87 19.99
C ASP A 60 10.25 -25.35 21.36
N GLY A 61 9.34 -24.68 22.10
CA GLY A 61 9.63 -24.04 23.38
C GLY A 61 10.26 -22.66 23.24
N THR A 62 10.46 -22.16 22.02
CA THR A 62 11.04 -20.84 21.77
C THR A 62 10.02 -19.74 22.10
N ASP A 63 10.45 -18.74 22.86
CA ASP A 63 9.63 -17.56 23.15
C ASP A 63 9.51 -16.69 21.89
N TYR A 64 8.27 -16.35 21.53
CA TYR A 64 7.99 -15.56 20.34
C TYR A 64 8.58 -14.14 20.42
N ALA A 65 8.56 -13.49 21.59
CA ALA A 65 9.12 -12.16 21.76
C ALA A 65 10.63 -12.19 21.54
N LEU A 66 11.31 -13.22 22.03
CA LEU A 66 12.74 -13.42 21.80
C LEU A 66 13.06 -13.61 20.32
N LEU A 67 12.28 -14.44 19.62
CA LEU A 67 12.46 -14.70 18.20
C LEU A 67 12.22 -13.44 17.35
N ALA A 68 11.14 -12.71 17.65
CA ALA A 68 10.78 -11.50 16.93
C ALA A 68 11.83 -10.39 17.08
N VAL A 69 12.39 -10.22 18.28
CA VAL A 69 13.46 -9.25 18.54
C VAL A 69 14.78 -9.68 17.88
N GLN A 70 15.12 -10.98 17.94
CA GLN A 70 16.35 -11.51 17.35
C GLN A 70 16.42 -11.35 15.82
N TYR A 71 15.29 -11.54 15.13
CA TYR A 71 15.21 -11.29 13.69
C TYR A 71 14.99 -9.82 13.35
N GLY A 72 14.87 -8.96 14.37
CA GLY A 72 14.74 -7.52 14.21
C GLY A 72 13.36 -7.06 13.78
N PHE A 73 12.30 -7.84 14.00
CA PHE A 73 10.93 -7.48 13.65
C PHE A 73 10.18 -6.73 14.77
N LEU A 74 10.62 -6.85 16.02
CA LEU A 74 10.05 -6.15 17.17
C LEU A 74 11.17 -5.59 18.07
N ARG A 75 10.82 -4.62 18.92
CA ARG A 75 11.73 -4.04 19.92
C ARG A 75 11.28 -4.38 21.33
N THR A 76 12.22 -4.32 22.25
CA THR A 76 11.93 -4.52 23.66
C THR A 76 11.39 -3.22 24.28
N ALA A 77 10.53 -3.33 25.31
CA ALA A 77 10.07 -2.19 26.09
C ALA A 77 10.16 -2.48 27.59
N GLY A 78 10.81 -1.57 28.32
CA GLY A 78 10.86 -1.61 29.79
C GLY A 78 11.70 -2.75 30.36
N VAL A 79 12.75 -3.19 29.65
CA VAL A 79 13.70 -4.21 30.11
C VAL A 79 15.11 -3.64 30.21
N ASP A 80 15.75 -3.80 31.37
CA ASP A 80 17.10 -3.28 31.63
C ASP A 80 18.22 -4.32 31.35
N GLY A 81 17.86 -5.53 30.88
CA GLY A 81 18.82 -6.59 30.56
C GLY A 81 18.18 -7.94 30.21
N GLY A 82 19.01 -8.94 29.94
CA GLY A 82 18.58 -10.31 29.63
C GLY A 82 18.56 -10.65 28.13
N PRO A 83 18.08 -11.86 27.78
CA PRO A 83 18.24 -12.43 26.43
C PRO A 83 17.55 -11.60 25.34
N LEU A 84 16.52 -10.82 25.69
CA LEU A 84 15.82 -9.92 24.78
C LEU A 84 16.70 -8.72 24.36
N VAL A 85 17.42 -8.10 25.31
CA VAL A 85 18.32 -6.96 25.03
C VAL A 85 19.55 -7.42 24.23
N GLU A 86 20.04 -8.64 24.49
CA GLU A 86 21.14 -9.24 23.72
C GLU A 86 20.72 -9.59 22.29
N ALA A 87 19.51 -10.12 22.11
CA ALA A 87 18.91 -10.36 20.80
C ALA A 87 18.75 -9.07 19.99
N GLU A 88 18.34 -7.98 20.64
CA GLU A 88 18.20 -6.65 20.04
C GLU A 88 19.54 -6.12 19.52
N SER A 89 20.57 -6.19 20.37
CA SER A 89 21.94 -5.76 20.02
C SER A 89 22.53 -6.58 18.85
N LYS A 90 22.21 -7.87 18.77
CA LYS A 90 22.65 -8.75 17.67
C LYS A 90 21.95 -8.40 16.36
N ALA A 91 20.63 -8.17 16.41
CA ALA A 91 19.84 -7.76 15.27
C ALA A 91 20.31 -6.39 14.72
N GLU A 92 20.65 -5.46 15.62
CA GLU A 92 21.19 -4.15 15.27
C GLU A 92 22.52 -4.25 14.52
N LYS A 93 23.50 -4.97 15.08
CA LYS A 93 24.81 -5.17 14.45
C LYS A 93 24.71 -5.85 13.09
N ALA A 94 23.77 -6.78 12.95
CA ALA A 94 23.51 -7.50 11.72
C ALA A 94 22.61 -6.72 10.74
N LYS A 95 22.09 -5.54 11.13
CA LYS A 95 21.15 -4.72 10.34
C LYS A 95 19.96 -5.54 9.86
N LEU A 96 19.38 -6.36 10.73
CA LEU A 96 18.24 -7.22 10.39
C LEU A 96 16.91 -6.49 10.63
N GLY A 97 15.93 -6.72 9.74
CA GLY A 97 14.58 -6.19 9.90
C GLY A 97 14.54 -4.66 10.09
N LEU A 98 13.90 -4.23 11.18
CA LEU A 98 13.74 -2.82 11.56
C LEU A 98 15.05 -2.09 11.84
N TRP A 99 16.14 -2.82 12.09
CA TRP A 99 17.45 -2.25 12.37
C TRP A 99 18.23 -1.85 11.12
N ALA A 100 17.87 -2.38 9.95
CA ALA A 100 18.43 -1.92 8.67
C ALA A 100 17.95 -0.52 8.25
N GLN A 101 16.81 -0.07 8.79
CA GLN A 101 16.07 1.10 8.29
C GLN A 101 16.51 2.45 8.93
N GLY A 102 17.63 2.51 9.66
CA GLY A 102 18.14 3.77 10.23
C GLY A 102 17.24 4.43 11.29
N GLY A 103 16.23 3.71 11.77
CA GLY A 103 15.20 4.21 12.70
C GLY A 103 13.97 4.75 11.97
N CYS A 104 12.78 4.50 12.55
CA CYS A 104 11.57 5.19 12.13
C CYS A 104 11.73 6.68 12.50
N PRO A 105 11.54 7.64 11.59
CA PRO A 105 11.52 9.05 11.97
C PRO A 105 10.40 9.24 13.01
N THR A 106 10.74 9.79 14.18
CA THR A 106 9.78 10.17 15.20
C THR A 106 8.80 11.22 14.64
N PRO A 107 7.51 11.17 14.99
CA PRO A 107 6.56 12.16 14.49
C PRO A 107 6.87 13.52 15.14
N PRO A 108 7.04 14.61 14.38
CA PRO A 108 7.06 15.93 14.99
C PRO A 108 5.65 16.34 15.42
N SER A 109 5.58 17.03 16.56
CA SER A 109 4.39 17.67 17.12
C SER A 109 3.65 18.55 16.11
N SER A 110 2.34 18.59 16.27
CA SER A 110 1.34 19.30 15.45
C SER A 110 1.73 20.72 15.04
N THR A 111 1.86 20.93 13.73
CA THR A 111 1.40 22.15 13.06
C THR A 111 0.65 21.73 11.80
N SER A 112 -0.55 22.29 11.63
CA SER A 112 -1.47 22.01 10.53
C SER A 112 -0.82 22.30 9.17
N VAL A 113 -0.44 21.25 8.46
CA VAL A 113 -0.30 21.26 6.99
C VAL A 113 -1.01 20.00 6.50
N THR A 114 -2.03 20.18 5.69
CA THR A 114 -2.73 19.11 4.98
C THR A 114 -1.70 18.27 4.21
N ALA A 115 -1.39 17.08 4.71
CA ALA A 115 -0.58 16.11 3.99
C ALA A 115 -1.33 15.68 2.72
N PRO A 116 -0.65 15.47 1.57
CA PRO A 116 -1.31 14.93 0.39
C PRO A 116 -1.90 13.56 0.74
N PRO A 117 -3.04 13.17 0.13
CA PRO A 117 -3.58 11.82 0.29
C PRO A 117 -2.51 10.75 0.05
N PRO A 118 -2.61 9.56 0.68
CA PRO A 118 -1.71 8.45 0.37
C PRO A 118 -1.60 8.30 -1.15
N ALA A 119 -0.37 8.18 -1.65
CA ALA A 119 -0.13 8.13 -3.09
C ALA A 119 -1.00 7.04 -3.69
N ALA A 120 -1.91 7.43 -4.58
CA ALA A 120 -2.77 6.49 -5.27
C ALA A 120 -1.89 5.42 -5.95
N PRO A 121 -2.33 4.15 -6.03
CA PRO A 121 -1.52 3.05 -6.59
C PRO A 121 -1.19 3.22 -8.08
N CYS A 122 -1.74 4.26 -8.69
CA CYS A 122 -1.54 4.64 -10.08
C CYS A 122 -1.48 6.15 -10.22
N ILE A 123 -0.70 6.61 -11.19
CA ILE A 123 -0.71 7.99 -11.67
C ILE A 123 -1.27 7.97 -13.09
N VAL A 124 -2.22 8.84 -13.39
CA VAL A 124 -2.75 9.03 -14.75
C VAL A 124 -2.39 10.42 -15.23
N VAL A 125 -1.67 10.49 -16.33
CA VAL A 125 -1.31 11.75 -17.00
C VAL A 125 -2.16 11.87 -18.25
N TYR A 126 -2.97 12.91 -18.32
CA TYR A 126 -3.81 13.23 -19.47
C TYR A 126 -3.24 14.46 -20.17
N ARG A 127 -2.92 14.36 -21.46
CA ARG A 127 -2.35 15.46 -22.23
C ARG A 127 -3.10 15.62 -23.54
N VAL A 128 -3.71 16.78 -23.74
CA VAL A 128 -4.15 17.21 -25.08
C VAL A 128 -2.90 17.54 -25.89
N THR A 129 -2.62 16.75 -26.93
CA THR A 129 -1.43 16.89 -27.77
C THR A 129 -1.68 17.70 -29.02
N ASN A 130 -2.92 17.77 -29.50
CA ASN A 130 -3.31 18.64 -30.59
C ASN A 130 -4.77 19.06 -30.46
N GLN A 131 -5.14 20.21 -31.01
CA GLN A 131 -6.53 20.70 -31.01
C GLN A 131 -6.85 21.46 -32.30
N TRP A 132 -8.07 21.30 -32.81
CA TRP A 132 -8.60 22.00 -33.96
C TRP A 132 -10.10 22.28 -33.77
N ALA A 133 -10.72 22.96 -34.73
CA ALA A 133 -12.12 23.36 -34.60
C ALA A 133 -13.03 22.14 -34.38
N GLY A 134 -13.64 22.07 -33.18
CA GLY A 134 -14.60 21.03 -32.78
C GLY A 134 -14.00 19.68 -32.38
N ALA A 135 -12.67 19.52 -32.35
CA ALA A 135 -12.03 18.25 -32.04
C ALA A 135 -10.60 18.39 -31.51
N PHE A 136 -10.12 17.34 -30.86
CA PHE A 136 -8.82 17.30 -30.22
C PHE A 136 -8.22 15.91 -30.25
N GLN A 137 -6.91 15.85 -30.05
CA GLN A 137 -6.16 14.63 -29.82
C GLN A 137 -5.60 14.66 -28.40
N ALA A 138 -5.75 13.56 -27.67
CA ALA A 138 -5.21 13.41 -26.34
C ALA A 138 -4.49 12.07 -26.16
N ASP A 139 -3.43 12.10 -25.37
CA ASP A 139 -2.70 10.92 -24.89
C ASP A 139 -2.92 10.76 -23.39
N VAL A 140 -3.13 9.53 -22.96
CA VAL A 140 -3.36 9.15 -21.57
C VAL A 140 -2.34 8.10 -21.18
N THR A 141 -1.51 8.42 -20.19
CA THR A 141 -0.49 7.50 -19.66
C THR A 141 -0.89 7.04 -18.28
N ILE A 142 -0.90 5.72 -18.08
CA ILE A 142 -1.13 5.08 -16.79
C ILE A 142 0.22 4.59 -16.28
N ARG A 143 0.66 5.10 -15.13
CA ARG A 143 1.87 4.66 -14.44
C ARG A 143 1.50 3.87 -13.21
N ASN A 144 2.09 2.68 -13.05
CA ASN A 144 1.87 1.80 -11.92
C ASN A 144 2.86 2.12 -10.80
N VAL A 145 2.36 2.63 -9.67
CA VAL A 145 3.16 2.94 -8.48
C VAL A 145 2.78 2.07 -7.28
N SER A 146 1.93 1.06 -7.50
CA SER A 146 1.42 0.15 -6.46
C SER A 146 2.48 -0.81 -5.92
N GLY A 147 3.59 -0.99 -6.65
CA GLY A 147 4.63 -1.96 -6.31
C GLY A 147 4.35 -3.40 -6.77
N ALA A 148 3.16 -3.69 -7.30
CA ALA A 148 2.77 -5.00 -7.82
C ALA A 148 2.61 -4.98 -9.35
N LEU A 149 2.60 -6.14 -10.01
CA LEU A 149 2.21 -6.25 -11.42
C LEU A 149 0.71 -5.95 -11.57
N VAL A 150 0.34 -5.14 -12.56
CA VAL A 150 -1.06 -4.98 -12.97
C VAL A 150 -1.32 -5.89 -14.16
N GLU A 151 -2.22 -6.85 -14.00
CA GLU A 151 -2.65 -7.79 -15.04
C GLU A 151 -4.01 -7.40 -15.59
N GLY A 152 -3.98 -6.67 -16.71
CA GLY A 152 -5.17 -6.06 -17.29
C GLY A 152 -5.54 -4.76 -16.58
N TRP A 153 -5.80 -3.72 -17.37
CA TRP A 153 -6.22 -2.42 -16.86
C TRP A 153 -7.49 -1.95 -17.56
N THR A 154 -8.31 -1.25 -16.76
CA THR A 154 -9.46 -0.46 -17.17
C THR A 154 -9.35 0.89 -16.52
N VAL A 155 -9.17 1.95 -17.31
CA VAL A 155 -9.19 3.33 -16.80
C VAL A 155 -10.58 3.93 -16.98
N ARG A 156 -11.04 4.71 -16.01
CA ARG A 156 -12.33 5.41 -16.06
C ARG A 156 -12.16 6.86 -15.67
N TRP A 157 -12.85 7.74 -16.37
CA TRP A 157 -12.97 9.17 -16.06
C TRP A 157 -14.32 9.70 -16.51
N ARG A 158 -14.59 10.95 -16.16
CA ARG A 158 -15.78 11.68 -16.61
C ARG A 158 -15.36 12.97 -17.31
N PHE A 159 -15.91 13.23 -18.49
CA PHE A 159 -15.76 14.50 -19.18
C PHE A 159 -16.59 15.60 -18.51
N ALA A 160 -16.13 16.84 -18.57
CA ALA A 160 -16.74 17.96 -17.86
C ALA A 160 -17.73 18.74 -18.74
N ASP A 161 -17.42 18.87 -20.04
CA ASP A 161 -18.00 19.89 -20.91
C ASP A 161 -18.61 19.30 -22.19
N GLY A 162 -19.05 18.04 -22.12
CA GLY A 162 -19.75 17.34 -23.21
C GLY A 162 -18.83 16.72 -24.26
N GLU A 163 -17.55 16.54 -23.94
CA GLU A 163 -16.61 15.89 -24.85
C GLU A 163 -16.96 14.40 -25.10
N THR A 164 -16.65 13.92 -26.30
CA THR A 164 -16.85 12.51 -26.66
C THR A 164 -15.62 11.94 -27.35
N VAL A 165 -15.33 10.66 -27.10
CA VAL A 165 -14.27 9.93 -27.79
C VAL A 165 -14.78 9.49 -29.15
N ALA A 166 -14.13 9.93 -30.23
CA ALA A 166 -14.49 9.59 -31.61
C ALA A 166 -13.70 8.39 -32.15
N GLN A 167 -12.40 8.32 -31.85
CA GLN A 167 -11.53 7.21 -32.27
C GLN A 167 -10.44 7.01 -31.23
N LEU A 168 -10.20 5.77 -30.79
CA LEU A 168 -9.17 5.43 -29.80
C LEU A 168 -8.22 4.36 -30.35
N TRP A 169 -6.95 4.45 -29.98
CA TRP A 169 -5.93 3.43 -30.25
C TRP A 169 -5.28 2.96 -28.95
N ASN A 170 -4.67 1.77 -28.98
CA ASN A 170 -4.03 1.10 -27.83
C ASN A 170 -4.98 0.84 -26.65
N GLY A 171 -6.28 0.75 -26.90
CA GLY A 171 -7.31 0.34 -25.95
C GLY A 171 -8.66 0.16 -26.63
N THR A 172 -9.68 -0.17 -25.85
CA THR A 172 -11.08 -0.24 -26.29
C THR A 172 -11.92 0.70 -25.44
N VAL A 173 -12.64 1.63 -26.06
CA VAL A 173 -13.47 2.62 -25.37
C VAL A 173 -14.93 2.18 -25.27
N SER A 174 -15.54 2.45 -24.12
CA SER A 174 -16.98 2.47 -23.92
C SER A 174 -17.34 3.78 -23.23
N GLN A 175 -18.21 4.58 -23.85
CA GLN A 175 -18.66 5.86 -23.32
C GLN A 175 -20.19 5.87 -23.20
N SER A 176 -20.69 6.37 -22.07
CA SER A 176 -22.11 6.65 -21.84
C SER A 176 -22.27 8.05 -21.26
N GLY A 177 -22.82 8.96 -22.07
CA GLY A 177 -22.83 10.38 -21.73
C GLY A 177 -21.43 10.89 -21.45
N ALA A 178 -21.21 11.44 -20.26
CA ALA A 178 -19.91 11.95 -19.83
C ALA A 178 -18.96 10.86 -19.29
N ASP A 179 -19.47 9.67 -18.95
CA ASP A 179 -18.68 8.60 -18.33
C ASP A 179 -17.94 7.79 -19.38
N VAL A 180 -16.60 7.76 -19.29
CA VAL A 180 -15.73 7.05 -20.22
C VAL A 180 -15.02 5.91 -19.48
N SER A 181 -14.95 4.75 -20.13
CA SER A 181 -14.19 3.59 -19.70
C SER A 181 -13.33 3.10 -20.85
N VAL A 182 -12.02 2.93 -20.61
CA VAL A 182 -11.09 2.38 -21.60
C VAL A 182 -10.41 1.16 -21.03
N THR A 183 -10.53 0.02 -21.71
CA THR A 183 -9.82 -1.22 -21.38
C THR A 183 -8.59 -1.38 -22.25
N ASN A 184 -7.62 -2.14 -21.76
CA ASN A 184 -6.41 -2.51 -22.52
C ASN A 184 -6.73 -3.18 -23.89
N ALA A 185 -5.76 -3.13 -24.81
CA ALA A 185 -5.83 -3.74 -26.14
C ALA A 185 -5.28 -5.19 -26.17
N GLY A 186 -5.21 -5.86 -25.02
CA GLY A 186 -4.63 -7.19 -24.85
C GLY A 186 -3.11 -7.19 -24.82
N TYR A 187 -2.45 -6.70 -25.88
CA TYR A 187 -0.97 -6.72 -25.97
C TYR A 187 -0.29 -5.79 -24.94
N ASN A 188 -1.01 -4.79 -24.44
CA ASN A 188 -0.54 -3.85 -23.43
C ASN A 188 -1.25 -4.04 -22.08
N ALA A 189 -1.82 -5.23 -21.83
CA ALA A 189 -2.55 -5.52 -20.60
C ALA A 189 -1.66 -5.46 -19.34
N LEU A 190 -0.37 -5.75 -19.47
CA LEU A 190 0.56 -5.83 -18.35
C LEU A 190 1.23 -4.49 -18.08
N ILE A 191 1.16 -4.02 -16.83
CA ILE A 191 1.94 -2.88 -16.34
C ILE A 191 2.81 -3.36 -15.18
N ILE A 192 4.09 -3.59 -15.45
CA ILE A 192 5.06 -3.97 -14.41
C ILE A 192 5.15 -2.88 -13.32
N LYS A 193 5.68 -3.24 -12.15
CA LYS A 193 6.02 -2.27 -11.10
C LYS A 193 6.85 -1.12 -11.69
N ASP A 194 6.45 0.11 -11.36
CA ASP A 194 7.03 1.38 -11.87
C ASP A 194 6.94 1.56 -13.39
N GLY A 195 6.31 0.62 -14.10
CA GLY A 195 6.07 0.67 -15.53
C GLY A 195 4.93 1.60 -15.90
N SER A 196 4.76 1.80 -17.21
CA SER A 196 3.68 2.63 -17.74
C SER A 196 3.17 2.10 -19.06
N VAL A 197 1.92 2.41 -19.36
CA VAL A 197 1.27 2.17 -20.65
C VAL A 197 0.59 3.46 -21.10
N THR A 198 0.57 3.68 -22.41
CA THR A 198 -0.03 4.86 -23.00
C THR A 198 -1.01 4.46 -24.09
N PHE A 199 -2.17 5.09 -24.07
CA PHE A 199 -3.14 5.05 -25.14
C PHE A 199 -3.50 6.48 -25.56
N GLY A 200 -4.08 6.64 -26.73
CA GLY A 200 -4.47 7.96 -27.23
C GLY A 200 -5.77 7.90 -27.98
N PHE A 201 -6.40 9.05 -28.16
CA PHE A 201 -7.66 9.15 -28.86
C PHE A 201 -7.86 10.52 -29.50
N ASN A 202 -8.70 10.53 -30.53
CA ASN A 202 -9.33 11.73 -31.06
C ASN A 202 -10.70 11.89 -30.40
N GLY A 203 -10.96 13.08 -29.86
CA GLY A 203 -12.24 13.46 -29.27
C GLY A 203 -12.90 14.60 -30.03
N SER A 204 -14.21 14.75 -29.84
CA SER A 204 -14.98 15.91 -30.30
C SER A 204 -15.52 16.68 -29.10
N ALA A 205 -15.61 18.00 -29.24
CA ALA A 205 -16.09 18.90 -28.18
C ALA A 205 -16.87 20.06 -28.80
N THR A 206 -18.01 20.42 -28.19
CA THR A 206 -18.79 21.61 -28.55
C THR A 206 -18.50 22.81 -27.64
N GLY A 207 -17.88 22.56 -26.49
CA GLY A 207 -17.46 23.54 -25.50
C GLY A 207 -15.93 23.62 -25.38
N PRO A 208 -15.41 24.28 -24.32
CA PRO A 208 -13.99 24.25 -24.00
C PRO A 208 -13.51 22.80 -23.78
N ILE A 209 -12.28 22.52 -24.19
CA ILE A 209 -11.66 21.20 -23.99
C ILE A 209 -10.91 21.24 -22.67
N SER A 210 -11.41 20.50 -21.67
CA SER A 210 -10.84 20.47 -20.33
C SER A 210 -10.26 19.09 -20.02
N ALA A 211 -9.11 19.03 -19.36
CA ALA A 211 -8.60 17.76 -18.85
C ALA A 211 -9.50 17.27 -17.71
N PRO A 212 -9.86 15.97 -17.67
CA PRO A 212 -10.58 15.40 -16.52
C PRO A 212 -9.76 15.54 -15.23
N SER A 213 -10.45 15.83 -14.12
CA SER A 213 -9.80 16.05 -12.82
C SER A 213 -9.66 14.78 -11.97
N ALA A 214 -10.31 13.68 -12.36
CA ALA A 214 -10.29 12.43 -11.62
C ALA A 214 -10.25 11.21 -12.55
N PHE A 215 -9.39 10.26 -12.20
CA PHE A 215 -9.26 8.98 -12.89
C PHE A 215 -9.30 7.84 -11.89
N SER A 216 -9.76 6.68 -12.34
CA SER A 216 -9.60 5.43 -11.61
C SER A 216 -9.10 4.34 -12.55
N VAL A 217 -8.25 3.44 -12.04
CA VAL A 217 -7.77 2.26 -12.76
C VAL A 217 -8.20 1.02 -11.96
N ASN A 218 -8.90 0.10 -12.62
CA ASN A 218 -9.45 -1.12 -12.02
C ASN A 218 -10.29 -0.85 -10.76
N GLY A 219 -11.02 0.28 -10.74
CA GLY A 219 -11.85 0.70 -9.61
C GLY A 219 -11.09 1.43 -8.50
N THR A 220 -9.77 1.54 -8.58
CA THR A 220 -8.98 2.30 -7.60
C THR A 220 -8.73 3.71 -8.11
N ALA A 221 -8.97 4.73 -7.29
CA ALA A 221 -8.66 6.11 -7.65
C ALA A 221 -7.16 6.28 -7.93
N CYS A 222 -6.83 7.06 -8.97
CA CYS A 222 -5.46 7.40 -9.36
C CYS A 222 -5.19 8.88 -9.13
N THR A 223 -3.93 9.23 -8.88
CA THR A 223 -3.48 10.62 -8.85
C THR A 223 -3.38 11.15 -10.28
N THR A 224 -3.88 12.36 -10.52
CA THR A 224 -3.62 13.09 -11.78
C THR A 224 -2.21 13.66 -11.78
N GLY A 225 -1.45 13.43 -12.85
CA GLY A 225 -0.08 13.93 -13.01
C GLY A 225 0.12 14.89 -14.19
#